data_AF-A0A518BSD7-F1
#
_entry.id   AF-A0A518BSD7-F1
#
_cell.length_a   1.000
_cell.length_b   1.000
_cell.length_c   1.000
_cell.angle_alpha   90.00
_cell.angle_beta   90.00
_cell.angle_gamma   90.00
#
_symmetry.space_group_name_H-M   'P 1'
#
loop_
_entity.id
_entity.type
_entity.pdbx_description
1 polymer ?
#
loop_
_entity_poly.entity_id
_entity_poly.type
_entity_poly.pdbx_seq_one_letter_code
_entity_poly.pdbx_strand_id
1 'polypeptide(L)'
;MSTLDIQARAELAEAVVKIFEKGFDDWTQMFGFEAVTTKPLVRVLKSSEDLLRRIIANSVLVTTRGDGPVSGWTLFVFPNELIASAIAAAMMLPGEGFTLDEANEQQVEAAQELMNLFCGSATKALQSARHELRISQSVEHLRVKLNLAEPPRIPEGTGIACVSVDVEANGAVGKAWCLMPEAMAGAL
;
A
#
# COMPACT_ATOMS: atom_id res chain seq x y z
N MET A 1 -24.70 2.58 7.05
CA MET A 1 -24.03 3.73 7.69
C MET A 1 -22.63 3.28 8.08
N SER A 2 -21.61 4.11 7.85
CA SER A 2 -20.24 3.80 8.26
C SER A 2 -20.13 3.92 9.78
N THR A 3 -19.36 3.03 10.41
CA THR A 3 -19.09 3.02 11.85
C THR A 3 -17.91 3.90 12.24
N LEU A 4 -17.13 4.39 11.27
CA LEU A 4 -16.04 5.34 11.52
C LEU A 4 -16.58 6.76 11.67
N ASP A 5 -16.46 7.32 12.86
CA ASP A 5 -16.72 8.72 13.12
C ASP A 5 -15.64 9.64 12.50
N ILE A 6 -15.78 10.94 12.69
CA ILE A 6 -14.88 11.94 12.09
C ILE A 6 -13.46 11.83 12.68
N GLN A 7 -13.33 11.53 13.97
CA GLN A 7 -12.04 11.43 14.64
C GLN A 7 -11.28 10.19 14.17
N ALA A 8 -11.94 9.02 14.15
CA ALA A 8 -11.36 7.78 13.66
C ALA A 8 -10.90 7.89 12.20
N ARG A 9 -11.63 8.66 11.37
CA ARG A 9 -11.21 8.94 9.98
C ARG A 9 -9.95 9.81 9.91
N ALA A 10 -9.80 10.78 10.81
CA ALA A 10 -8.61 11.63 10.85
C ALA A 10 -7.39 10.85 11.33
N GLU A 11 -7.54 10.03 12.38
CA GLU A 11 -6.50 9.16 12.92
C GLU A 11 -6.04 8.13 11.88
N LEU A 12 -6.99 7.47 11.20
CA LEU A 12 -6.70 6.57 10.08
C LEU A 12 -5.94 7.28 8.95
N ALA A 13 -6.34 8.50 8.60
CA ALA A 13 -5.68 9.28 7.56
C ALA A 13 -4.22 9.57 7.92
N GLU A 14 -3.98 10.01 9.15
CA GLU A 14 -2.65 10.31 9.67
C GLU A 14 -1.77 9.05 9.75
N ALA A 15 -2.32 7.94 10.28
CA ALA A 15 -1.61 6.67 10.38
C ALA A 15 -1.17 6.16 9.00
N VAL A 16 -2.06 6.23 8.01
CA VAL A 16 -1.73 5.78 6.64
C VAL A 16 -0.70 6.68 5.97
N VAL A 17 -0.78 8.00 6.13
CA VAL A 17 0.27 8.90 5.62
C VAL A 17 1.63 8.54 6.21
N LYS A 18 1.70 8.36 7.53
CA LYS A 18 2.93 7.96 8.23
C LYS A 18 3.48 6.61 7.76
N ILE A 19 2.60 5.66 7.42
CA ILE A 19 3.02 4.38 6.84
C ILE A 19 3.76 4.61 5.51
N PHE A 20 3.19 5.40 4.60
CA PHE A 20 3.81 5.66 3.31
C PHE A 20 5.07 6.52 3.43
N GLU A 21 5.03 7.60 4.23
CA GLU A 21 6.21 8.43 4.53
C GLU A 21 7.35 7.56 5.05
N LYS A 22 7.08 6.71 6.05
CA LYS A 22 8.14 5.88 6.62
C LYS A 22 8.68 4.85 5.64
N GLY A 23 7.83 4.29 4.79
CA GLY A 23 8.24 3.38 3.72
C GLY A 23 9.17 4.07 2.71
N PHE A 24 8.80 5.26 2.25
CA PHE A 24 9.60 6.02 1.29
C PHE A 24 10.86 6.61 1.89
N ASP A 25 10.86 6.99 3.17
CA ASP A 25 12.06 7.39 3.90
C ASP A 25 13.09 6.24 3.95
N ASP A 26 12.64 5.02 4.29
CA ASP A 26 13.52 3.85 4.33
C ASP A 26 14.06 3.53 2.92
N TRP A 27 13.25 3.67 1.88
CA TRP A 27 13.65 3.53 0.49
C TRP A 27 14.67 4.58 0.04
N THR A 28 14.46 5.85 0.42
CA THR A 28 15.40 6.96 0.18
C THR A 28 16.74 6.66 0.84
N GLN A 29 16.74 6.21 2.09
CA GLN A 29 17.97 5.92 2.84
C GLN A 29 18.73 4.71 2.28
N MET A 30 18.01 3.70 1.79
CA MET A 30 18.63 2.46 1.33
C MET A 30 19.14 2.53 -0.10
N PHE A 31 18.43 3.21 -1.00
CA PHE A 31 18.75 3.21 -2.43
C PHE A 31 18.53 4.56 -3.14
N GLY A 32 18.33 5.65 -2.39
CA GLY A 32 18.24 7.00 -2.95
C GLY A 32 16.97 7.28 -3.76
N PHE A 33 15.91 6.49 -3.55
CA PHE A 33 14.61 6.75 -4.17
C PHE A 33 13.83 7.79 -3.39
N GLU A 34 13.67 8.97 -3.98
CA GLU A 34 12.93 10.08 -3.38
C GLU A 34 11.45 10.06 -3.80
N ALA A 35 10.56 10.00 -2.80
CA ALA A 35 9.12 10.13 -3.02
C ALA A 35 8.48 10.94 -1.89
N VAL A 36 7.51 11.78 -2.25
CA VAL A 36 6.77 12.62 -1.32
C VAL A 36 5.30 12.21 -1.33
N THR A 37 4.71 12.06 -0.16
CA THR A 37 3.28 11.84 0.01
C THR A 37 2.57 13.15 0.29
N THR A 38 1.32 13.26 -0.16
CA THR A 38 0.49 14.44 0.16
C THR A 38 -0.87 14.02 0.73
N LYS A 39 -1.85 14.94 0.69
CA LYS A 39 -3.08 14.89 1.48
C LYS A 39 -3.81 13.55 1.34
N PRO A 40 -4.10 12.87 2.46
CA PRO A 40 -4.87 11.64 2.42
C PRO A 40 -6.35 11.91 2.12
N LEU A 41 -6.98 10.98 1.40
CA LEU A 41 -8.42 10.91 1.26
C LEU A 41 -8.94 9.62 1.86
N VAL A 42 -9.80 9.72 2.87
CA VAL A 42 -10.46 8.56 3.49
C VAL A 42 -11.87 8.42 2.96
N ARG A 43 -12.23 7.21 2.52
CA ARG A 43 -13.59 6.81 2.16
C ARG A 43 -13.88 5.44 2.75
N VAL A 44 -15.08 5.29 3.31
CA VAL A 44 -15.60 3.97 3.65
C VAL A 44 -16.62 3.59 2.60
N LEU A 45 -16.33 2.52 1.87
CA LEU A 45 -17.13 2.06 0.75
C LEU A 45 -17.50 0.59 0.96
N LYS A 46 -18.58 0.17 0.31
CA LYS A 46 -18.93 -1.23 0.22
C LYS A 46 -18.11 -1.86 -0.91
N SER A 47 -17.52 -3.02 -0.65
CA SER A 47 -16.80 -3.80 -1.65
C SER A 47 -17.72 -4.13 -2.82
N SER A 48 -17.22 -3.87 -4.01
CA SER A 48 -17.76 -4.35 -5.27
C SER A 48 -16.60 -4.65 -6.20
N GLU A 49 -16.81 -5.52 -7.17
CA GLU A 49 -15.80 -5.83 -8.16
C GLU A 49 -15.37 -4.57 -8.94
N ASP A 50 -16.33 -3.74 -9.34
CA ASP A 50 -16.07 -2.46 -10.02
C ASP A 50 -15.21 -1.51 -9.20
N LEU A 51 -15.45 -1.41 -7.89
CA LEU A 51 -14.65 -0.57 -6.99
C LEU A 51 -13.20 -1.05 -6.96
N LEU A 52 -13.01 -2.35 -6.74
CA LEU A 52 -11.68 -2.92 -6.62
C LEU A 52 -10.91 -2.84 -7.94
N ARG A 53 -11.58 -3.10 -9.08
CA ARG A 53 -10.99 -2.93 -10.42
C ARG A 53 -10.53 -1.49 -10.65
N ARG A 54 -11.33 -0.49 -10.26
CA ARG A 54 -10.95 0.94 -10.41
C ARG A 54 -9.74 1.35 -9.57
N ILE A 55 -9.57 0.76 -8.39
CA ILE A 55 -8.44 1.07 -7.51
C ILE A 55 -7.17 0.34 -7.96
N ILE A 56 -7.30 -0.92 -8.43
CA ILE A 56 -6.17 -1.83 -8.64
C ILE A 56 -5.69 -1.87 -10.09
N ALA A 57 -6.49 -1.40 -11.07
CA ALA A 57 -6.09 -1.41 -12.47
C ALA A 57 -4.72 -0.76 -12.68
N ASN A 58 -3.85 -1.43 -13.43
CA ASN A 58 -2.49 -0.97 -13.77
C ASN A 58 -1.64 -0.60 -12.55
N SER A 59 -1.76 -1.38 -11.48
CA SER A 59 -1.07 -1.15 -10.21
C SER A 59 -0.38 -2.41 -9.70
N VAL A 60 0.61 -2.19 -8.84
CA VAL A 60 1.19 -3.24 -7.99
C VAL A 60 0.31 -3.40 -6.77
N LEU A 61 -0.27 -4.59 -6.61
CA LEU A 61 -1.06 -4.96 -5.44
C LEU A 61 -0.19 -5.76 -4.46
N VAL A 62 -0.12 -5.27 -3.24
CA VAL A 62 0.41 -5.99 -2.09
C VAL A 62 -0.77 -6.46 -1.26
N THR A 63 -0.92 -7.77 -1.13
CA THR A 63 -1.85 -8.36 -0.17
C THR A 63 -1.05 -8.85 1.03
N THR A 64 -1.44 -8.43 2.22
CA THR A 64 -0.86 -8.90 3.48
C THR A 64 -1.94 -8.98 4.56
N ARG A 65 -1.54 -9.31 5.78
CA ARG A 65 -2.39 -9.40 6.96
C ARG A 65 -2.05 -8.30 7.96
N GLY A 66 -3.06 -7.62 8.48
CA GLY A 66 -2.98 -6.78 9.67
C GLY A 66 -3.30 -7.63 10.91
N ASP A 67 -2.46 -7.54 11.94
CA ASP A 67 -2.62 -8.21 13.21
C ASP A 67 -2.64 -7.21 14.36
N GLY A 68 -3.71 -7.21 15.16
CA GLY A 68 -3.95 -6.25 16.24
C GLY A 68 -5.23 -6.59 16.99
N PRO A 69 -5.90 -5.61 17.62
CA PRO A 69 -7.18 -5.82 18.30
C PRO A 69 -8.25 -6.43 17.38
N VAL A 70 -8.19 -6.06 16.09
CA VAL A 70 -8.96 -6.69 15.01
C VAL A 70 -7.98 -7.10 13.92
N SER A 71 -7.84 -8.40 13.68
CA SER A 71 -7.02 -8.92 12.56
C SER A 71 -7.83 -8.98 11.27
N GLY A 72 -7.15 -8.77 10.14
CA GLY A 72 -7.79 -8.80 8.83
C GLY A 72 -6.78 -8.75 7.69
N TRP A 73 -7.27 -8.75 6.46
CA TRP A 73 -6.44 -8.46 5.30
C TRP A 73 -6.12 -6.96 5.24
N THR A 74 -4.97 -6.64 4.67
CA THR A 74 -4.57 -5.28 4.30
C THR A 74 -4.08 -5.32 2.86
N LEU A 75 -4.55 -4.41 2.04
CA LEU A 75 -4.08 -4.22 0.68
C LEU A 75 -3.32 -2.90 0.58
N PHE A 76 -2.10 -2.94 0.05
CA PHE A 76 -1.45 -1.74 -0.46
C PHE A 76 -1.46 -1.77 -1.97
N VAL A 77 -1.78 -0.64 -2.59
CA VAL A 77 -1.82 -0.50 -4.05
C VAL A 77 -0.92 0.65 -4.43
N PHE A 78 0.02 0.39 -5.33
CA PHE A 78 0.97 1.38 -5.80
C PHE A 78 0.91 1.51 -7.32
N PRO A 79 1.09 2.72 -7.87
CA PRO A 79 1.29 2.88 -9.30
C PRO A 79 2.45 2.02 -9.80
N ASN A 80 2.29 1.35 -10.95
CA ASN A 80 3.35 0.53 -11.54
C ASN A 80 4.65 1.30 -11.73
N GLU A 81 4.57 2.52 -12.25
CA GLU A 81 5.72 3.41 -12.51
C GLU A 81 6.51 3.74 -11.24
N LEU A 82 5.81 3.86 -10.11
CA LEU A 82 6.44 4.13 -8.81
C LEU A 82 7.29 2.94 -8.37
N ILE A 83 6.74 1.73 -8.45
CA ILE A 83 7.45 0.50 -8.06
C ILE A 83 8.56 0.19 -9.05
N ALA A 84 8.32 0.40 -10.34
CA ALA A 84 9.33 0.27 -11.39
C ALA A 84 10.54 1.16 -11.08
N SER A 85 10.30 2.45 -10.77
CA SER A 85 11.34 3.41 -10.41
C SER A 85 12.11 3.00 -9.15
N ALA A 86 11.41 2.51 -8.12
CA ALA A 86 12.04 2.07 -6.88
C ALA A 86 12.91 0.82 -7.09
N ILE A 87 12.47 -0.14 -7.91
CA ILE A 87 13.27 -1.32 -8.28
C ILE A 87 14.49 -0.91 -9.09
N ALA A 88 14.33 -0.01 -10.08
CA ALA A 88 15.46 0.49 -10.86
C ALA A 88 16.52 1.15 -9.95
N ALA A 89 16.09 1.97 -8.98
CA ALA A 89 16.98 2.56 -7.99
C ALA A 89 17.69 1.50 -7.12
N ALA A 90 16.95 0.51 -6.60
CA ALA A 90 17.51 -0.57 -5.79
C ALA A 90 18.52 -1.44 -6.56
N MET A 91 18.33 -1.60 -7.87
CA MET A 91 19.20 -2.38 -8.76
C MET A 91 20.29 -1.53 -9.44
N MET A 92 20.38 -0.23 -9.15
CA MET A 92 21.28 0.73 -9.81
C MET A 92 21.14 0.74 -11.35
N LEU A 93 19.92 0.55 -11.85
CA LEU A 93 19.59 0.61 -13.27
C LEU A 93 19.26 2.03 -13.71
N PRO A 94 19.44 2.38 -14.99
CA PRO A 94 18.92 3.62 -15.54
C PRO A 94 17.39 3.66 -15.36
N GLY A 95 16.87 4.72 -14.75
CA GLY A 95 15.44 4.83 -14.45
C GLY A 95 14.53 5.02 -15.68
N GLU A 96 15.09 5.50 -16.80
CA GLU A 96 14.33 5.74 -18.03
C GLU A 96 13.99 4.42 -18.74
N GLY A 97 12.69 4.18 -18.96
CA GLY A 97 12.20 3.05 -19.75
C GLY A 97 12.07 1.72 -18.99
N PHE A 98 12.39 1.67 -17.69
CA PHE A 98 12.13 0.49 -16.87
C PHE A 98 10.62 0.38 -16.59
N THR A 99 10.00 -0.71 -17.05
CA THR A 99 8.57 -0.99 -16.88
C THR A 99 8.36 -2.36 -16.23
N LEU A 100 7.19 -2.53 -15.62
CA LEU A 100 6.73 -3.79 -15.05
C LEU A 100 5.68 -4.49 -15.92
N ASP A 101 5.29 -3.96 -17.09
CA ASP A 101 4.21 -4.50 -17.94
C ASP A 101 4.42 -5.98 -18.31
N GLU A 102 5.67 -6.37 -18.57
CA GLU A 102 6.10 -7.75 -18.84
C GLU A 102 7.15 -8.20 -17.81
N ALA A 103 6.84 -8.02 -16.52
CA ALA A 103 7.78 -8.31 -15.44
C ALA A 103 8.28 -9.77 -15.47
N ASN A 104 9.59 -9.94 -15.52
CA ASN A 104 10.24 -11.25 -15.39
C ASN A 104 10.34 -11.70 -13.92
N GLU A 105 10.78 -12.94 -13.69
CA GLU A 105 10.91 -13.52 -12.34
C GLU A 105 11.77 -12.65 -11.42
N GLN A 106 12.89 -12.13 -11.92
CA GLN A 106 13.79 -11.26 -11.14
C GLN A 106 13.11 -9.95 -10.72
N GLN A 107 12.30 -9.35 -11.59
CA GLN A 107 11.55 -8.13 -11.28
C GLN A 107 10.42 -8.41 -10.27
N VAL A 108 9.78 -9.57 -10.35
CA VAL A 108 8.78 -10.01 -9.37
C VAL A 108 9.43 -10.22 -8.00
N GLU A 109 10.58 -10.88 -7.94
CA GLU A 109 11.35 -11.07 -6.69
C GLU A 109 11.80 -9.73 -6.10
N ALA A 110 12.34 -8.83 -6.93
CA ALA A 110 12.73 -7.49 -6.50
C ALA A 110 11.54 -6.69 -5.94
N ALA A 111 10.38 -6.75 -6.61
CA ALA A 111 9.16 -6.15 -6.10
C ALA A 111 8.74 -6.77 -4.77
N GLN A 112 8.86 -8.09 -4.62
CA GLN A 112 8.48 -8.78 -3.41
C GLN A 112 9.35 -8.41 -2.21
N GLU A 113 10.66 -8.29 -2.41
CA GLU A 113 11.60 -7.83 -1.37
C GLU A 113 11.37 -6.35 -1.02
N LEU A 114 11.13 -5.50 -2.03
CA LEU A 114 10.82 -4.09 -1.83
C LEU A 114 9.54 -3.91 -0.99
N MET A 115 8.49 -4.68 -1.28
CA MET A 115 7.24 -4.64 -0.53
C MET A 115 7.36 -5.27 0.85
N ASN A 116 8.21 -6.29 1.01
CA ASN A 116 8.53 -6.86 2.31
C ASN A 116 9.18 -5.81 3.22
N LEU A 117 10.15 -5.04 2.71
CA LEU A 117 10.73 -3.90 3.42
C LEU A 117 9.66 -2.88 3.80
N PHE A 118 8.80 -2.49 2.84
CA PHE A 118 7.71 -1.55 3.08
C PHE A 118 6.76 -2.01 4.20
N CYS A 119 6.36 -3.29 4.23
CA CYS A 119 5.52 -3.82 5.31
C CYS A 119 6.19 -3.73 6.68
N GLY A 120 7.52 -3.86 6.74
CA GLY A 120 8.30 -3.61 7.95
C GLY A 120 8.27 -2.14 8.38
N SER A 121 8.44 -1.23 7.43
CA SER A 121 8.34 0.22 7.64
C SER A 121 6.93 0.63 8.11
N ALA A 122 5.89 0.04 7.52
CA ALA A 122 4.49 0.26 7.91
C ALA A 122 4.25 -0.13 9.38
N THR A 123 4.76 -1.29 9.80
CA THR A 123 4.68 -1.71 11.21
C THR A 123 5.41 -0.75 12.14
N LYS A 124 6.61 -0.30 11.78
CA LYS A 124 7.36 0.69 12.58
C LYS A 124 6.63 2.03 12.68
N ALA A 125 5.98 2.48 11.61
CA ALA A 125 5.19 3.70 11.59
C ALA A 125 4.00 3.62 12.55
N LEU A 126 3.23 2.53 12.48
CA LEU A 126 2.09 2.26 13.37
C LEU A 126 2.52 2.19 14.84
N GLN A 127 3.63 1.50 15.13
CA GLN A 127 4.18 1.41 16.48
C GLN A 127 4.67 2.76 17.03
N SER A 128 5.28 3.58 16.18
CA SER A 128 5.73 4.94 16.54
C SER A 128 4.55 5.86 16.87
N ALA A 129 3.41 5.65 16.20
CA ALA A 129 2.14 6.29 16.49
C ALA A 129 1.35 5.63 17.65
N ARG A 130 1.93 4.61 18.31
CA ARG A 130 1.34 3.85 19.43
C ARG A 130 0.08 3.06 19.07
N HIS A 131 -0.11 2.72 17.80
CA HIS A 131 -1.15 1.77 17.41
C HIS A 131 -0.68 0.33 17.66
N GLU A 132 -1.62 -0.54 18.04
CA GLU A 132 -1.35 -1.95 18.28
C GLU A 132 -1.31 -2.79 16.99
N LEU A 133 -1.84 -2.25 15.87
CA LEU A 133 -1.85 -2.93 14.57
C LEU A 133 -0.42 -3.13 14.04
N ARG A 134 -0.15 -4.35 13.57
CA ARG A 134 1.09 -4.76 12.91
C ARG A 134 0.79 -5.26 11.51
N ILE A 135 1.62 -4.93 10.55
CA ILE A 135 1.51 -5.40 9.18
C ILE A 135 2.45 -6.60 9.00
N SER A 136 1.90 -7.73 8.58
CA SER A 136 2.66 -8.96 8.46
C SER A 136 3.69 -8.90 7.34
N GLN A 137 4.88 -9.44 7.62
CA GLN A 137 5.98 -9.68 6.67
C GLN A 137 6.19 -11.17 6.41
N SER A 138 5.32 -12.05 6.92
CA SER A 138 5.44 -13.49 6.71
C SER A 138 5.25 -13.82 5.24
N VAL A 139 6.10 -14.71 4.71
CA VAL A 139 5.99 -15.26 3.35
C VAL A 139 4.64 -15.95 3.14
N GLU A 140 3.96 -16.39 4.18
CA GLU A 140 2.61 -16.98 4.06
C GLU A 140 1.52 -15.94 3.78
N HIS A 141 1.72 -14.70 4.23
CA HIS A 141 0.73 -13.63 4.17
C HIS A 141 1.02 -12.63 3.05
N LEU A 142 2.29 -12.33 2.80
CA LEU A 142 2.71 -11.33 1.83
C LEU A 142 2.63 -11.91 0.40
N ARG A 143 1.80 -11.29 -0.43
CA ARG A 143 1.69 -11.59 -1.86
C ARG A 143 1.80 -10.29 -2.64
N VAL A 144 2.76 -10.22 -3.55
CA VAL A 144 2.88 -9.12 -4.50
C VAL A 144 2.40 -9.59 -5.85
N LYS A 145 1.55 -8.79 -6.48
CA LYS A 145 1.03 -9.07 -7.82
C LYS A 145 1.19 -7.82 -8.67
N LEU A 146 1.78 -8.00 -9.84
CA LEU A 146 2.02 -6.95 -10.83
C LEU A 146 0.96 -7.07 -11.92
N ASN A 147 0.52 -5.95 -12.50
CA ASN A 147 -0.42 -5.87 -13.64
C ASN A 147 -1.67 -6.74 -13.50
N LEU A 148 -2.32 -6.65 -12.34
CA LEU A 148 -3.51 -7.46 -12.08
C LEU A 148 -4.66 -7.10 -13.02
N ALA A 149 -5.09 -8.10 -13.80
CA ALA A 149 -6.34 -8.04 -14.55
C ALA A 149 -7.57 -8.26 -13.65
N GLU A 150 -7.45 -9.01 -12.56
CA GLU A 150 -8.56 -9.38 -11.68
C GLU A 150 -8.31 -8.98 -10.22
N PRO A 151 -9.24 -8.29 -9.54
CA PRO A 151 -9.06 -7.91 -8.15
C PRO A 151 -9.05 -9.11 -7.20
N PRO A 152 -8.52 -8.98 -5.97
CA PRO A 152 -8.64 -10.01 -4.94
C PRO A 152 -10.12 -10.24 -4.60
N ARG A 153 -10.46 -11.49 -4.26
CA ARG A 153 -11.82 -11.86 -3.84
C ARG A 153 -12.09 -11.34 -2.43
N ILE A 154 -12.80 -10.22 -2.34
CA ILE A 154 -13.40 -9.71 -1.10
C ILE A 154 -14.91 -9.95 -1.19
N PRO A 155 -15.56 -10.50 -0.15
CA PRO A 155 -17.02 -10.70 -0.17
C PRO A 155 -17.74 -9.40 -0.52
N GLU A 156 -18.75 -9.48 -1.39
CA GLU A 156 -19.51 -8.31 -1.83
C GLU A 156 -20.26 -7.66 -0.66
N GLY A 157 -20.28 -6.33 -0.60
CA GLY A 157 -20.94 -5.59 0.49
C GLY A 157 -20.15 -5.54 1.81
N THR A 158 -18.94 -6.08 1.88
CA THR A 158 -18.00 -5.85 2.98
C THR A 158 -17.66 -4.36 3.08
N GLY A 159 -17.68 -3.79 4.29
CA GLY A 159 -17.21 -2.42 4.51
C GLY A 159 -15.68 -2.35 4.41
N ILE A 160 -15.17 -1.52 3.50
CA ILE A 160 -13.75 -1.28 3.28
C ILE A 160 -13.45 0.18 3.60
N ALA A 161 -12.46 0.41 4.44
CA ALA A 161 -11.81 1.70 4.53
C ALA A 161 -10.78 1.81 3.39
N CYS A 162 -11.02 2.71 2.45
CA CYS A 162 -10.13 3.04 1.35
C CYS A 162 -9.44 4.37 1.68
N VAL A 163 -8.14 4.33 1.88
CA VAL A 163 -7.32 5.52 2.13
C VAL A 163 -6.37 5.71 0.97
N SER A 164 -6.48 6.83 0.26
CA SER A 164 -5.54 7.17 -0.80
C SER A 164 -4.60 8.27 -0.36
N VAL A 165 -3.32 8.18 -0.74
CA VAL A 165 -2.36 9.28 -0.70
C VAL A 165 -1.88 9.56 -2.11
N ASP A 166 -1.75 10.84 -2.47
CA ASP A 166 -1.07 11.19 -3.71
C ASP A 166 0.44 11.11 -3.46
N VAL A 167 1.16 10.53 -4.41
CA VAL A 167 2.60 10.28 -4.34
C VAL A 167 3.26 10.94 -5.53
N GLU A 168 4.31 11.71 -5.27
CA GLU A 168 5.17 12.29 -6.29
C GLU A 168 6.57 11.67 -6.17
N ALA A 169 7.09 11.11 -7.25
CA ALA A 169 8.43 10.53 -7.31
C ALA A 169 9.00 10.67 -8.72
N ASN A 170 10.24 11.15 -8.85
CA ASN A 170 10.92 11.31 -10.15
C ASN A 170 10.09 12.06 -11.21
N GLY A 171 9.30 13.06 -10.80
CA GLY A 171 8.42 13.83 -11.70
C GLY A 171 7.13 13.12 -12.14
N ALA A 172 6.91 11.87 -11.71
CA ALA A 172 5.65 11.16 -11.87
C ALA A 172 4.74 11.42 -10.66
N VAL A 173 3.45 11.63 -10.92
CA VAL A 173 2.43 11.81 -9.89
C VAL A 173 1.42 10.68 -10.00
N GLY A 174 1.21 9.96 -8.91
CA GLY A 174 0.27 8.85 -8.85
C GLY A 174 -0.47 8.81 -7.52
N LYS A 175 -1.34 7.81 -7.37
CA LYS A 175 -2.11 7.61 -6.15
C LYS A 175 -1.82 6.23 -5.58
N ALA A 176 -1.29 6.18 -4.37
CA ALA A 176 -1.14 4.95 -3.62
C ALA A 176 -2.33 4.76 -2.67
N TRP A 177 -2.68 3.52 -2.37
CA TRP A 177 -3.83 3.19 -1.54
C TRP A 177 -3.46 2.22 -0.42
N CYS A 178 -4.09 2.41 0.72
CA CYS A 178 -4.21 1.41 1.78
C CYS A 178 -5.70 1.06 1.92
N LEU A 179 -6.03 -0.22 1.72
CA LEU A 179 -7.38 -0.74 1.89
C LEU A 179 -7.39 -1.77 3.01
N MET A 180 -8.39 -1.69 3.87
CA MET A 180 -8.58 -2.65 4.95
C MET A 180 -10.06 -2.78 5.34
N PRO A 181 -10.47 -3.85 6.04
CA PRO A 181 -11.80 -3.94 6.62
C PRO A 181 -12.13 -2.72 7.49
N GLU A 182 -13.35 -2.20 7.37
CA GLU A 182 -13.82 -1.05 8.16
C GLU A 182 -13.65 -1.27 9.67
N ALA A 183 -13.89 -2.51 10.15
CA ALA A 183 -13.72 -2.86 11.56
C ALA A 183 -12.25 -2.77 12.02
N MET A 184 -11.30 -3.08 11.14
CA MET A 184 -9.87 -2.96 11.46
C MET A 184 -9.44 -1.50 11.48
N ALA A 185 -9.93 -0.71 10.52
CA ALA A 185 -9.69 0.74 10.48
C ALA A 185 -10.25 1.47 11.71
N GLY A 186 -11.35 0.99 12.29
CA GLY A 186 -11.94 1.57 13.51
C GLY A 186 -11.29 1.12 14.81
N ALA A 187 -10.31 0.20 14.72
CA ALA A 187 -9.54 -0.30 15.86
C ALA A 187 -8.09 0.23 15.87
N LEU A 188 -7.75 1.11 14.92
CA LEU A 188 -6.55 1.94 14.95
C LEU A 188 -6.77 3.05 15.97
#